data_AF-A0A957S5G1-F1
#
_entry.id   AF-A0A957S5G1-F1
#
_cell.length_a   1.000
_cell.length_b   1.000
_cell.length_c   1.000
_cell.angle_alpha   90.00
_cell.angle_beta   90.00
_cell.angle_gamma   90.00
#
_symmetry.space_group_name_H-M   'P 1'
#
loop_
_entity.id
_entity.type
_entity.pdbx_description
1 polymer ?
#
loop_
_entity_poly.entity_id
_entity_poly.type
_entity_poly.pdbx_seq_one_letter_code
_entity_poly.pdbx_strand_id
1 'polypeptide(L)'
;MMNASEKAALMGRRVTVTKEFVRQYIGARRVYKSRAIIPTEGWVVGFRTIWNGYMTCDMGEYGQRDSNDYFVHQQAVQCVMVAFSPYQNARKIPLDGITWAQEMTDGK
;
A
#
# COMPACT_ATOMS: atom_id res chain seq x y z
N MET A 1 -11.36 -6.82 -8.09
CA MET A 1 -11.30 -5.64 -7.20
C MET A 1 -12.21 -5.94 -6.02
N MET A 2 -11.76 -5.83 -4.77
CA MET A 2 -12.60 -6.24 -3.62
C MET A 2 -13.79 -5.29 -3.41
N ASN A 3 -14.98 -5.85 -3.20
CA ASN A 3 -16.18 -5.10 -2.87
C ASN A 3 -16.21 -4.66 -1.39
N ALA A 4 -17.23 -3.91 -0.99
CA ALA A 4 -17.33 -3.37 0.37
C ALA A 4 -17.51 -4.46 1.44
N SER A 5 -18.32 -5.47 1.16
CA SER A 5 -18.59 -6.59 2.08
C SER A 5 -17.34 -7.43 2.32
N GLU A 6 -16.58 -7.73 1.27
CA GLU A 6 -15.29 -8.42 1.36
C GLU A 6 -14.31 -7.63 2.21
N LYS A 7 -14.20 -6.31 1.97
CA LYS A 7 -13.34 -5.45 2.79
C LYS A 7 -13.76 -5.48 4.26
N ALA A 8 -15.05 -5.33 4.55
CA ALA A 8 -15.57 -5.33 5.91
C ALA A 8 -15.28 -6.67 6.63
N ALA A 9 -15.47 -7.80 5.94
CA ALA A 9 -15.20 -9.12 6.50
C ALA A 9 -13.72 -9.33 6.88
N LEU A 10 -12.82 -8.63 6.20
CA LEU A 10 -11.37 -8.75 6.39
C LEU A 10 -10.81 -7.77 7.42
N MET A 11 -11.53 -6.68 7.75
CA MET A 11 -11.09 -5.72 8.77
C MET A 11 -10.87 -6.41 10.13
N GLY A 12 -9.76 -6.11 10.80
CA GLY A 12 -9.38 -6.68 12.09
C GLY A 12 -8.86 -8.13 12.02
N ARG A 13 -8.97 -8.81 10.87
CA ARG A 13 -8.46 -10.19 10.74
C ARG A 13 -6.93 -10.22 10.84
N ARG A 14 -6.43 -11.27 11.49
CA ARG A 14 -5.00 -11.62 11.53
C ARG A 14 -4.57 -12.20 10.19
N VAL A 15 -3.44 -11.75 9.69
CA VAL A 15 -2.84 -12.19 8.42
C VAL A 15 -1.34 -12.36 8.58
N THR A 16 -0.76 -13.23 7.77
CA THR A 16 0.69 -13.32 7.61
C THR A 16 1.09 -12.58 6.33
N VAL A 17 1.98 -11.62 6.46
CA VAL A 17 2.45 -10.77 5.36
C VAL A 17 3.78 -11.28 4.84
N THR A 18 3.86 -11.49 3.51
CA THR A 18 5.04 -12.01 2.82
C THR A 18 5.67 -11.00 1.86
N LYS A 19 4.91 -9.97 1.45
CA LYS A 19 5.39 -8.87 0.59
C LYS A 19 4.87 -7.53 1.11
N GLU A 20 5.60 -6.46 0.89
CA GLU A 20 5.13 -5.10 1.14
C GLU A 20 5.44 -4.15 -0.03
N PHE A 21 4.66 -3.09 -0.17
CA PHE A 21 5.00 -2.00 -1.08
C PHE A 21 6.01 -1.06 -0.44
N VAL A 22 7.12 -0.85 -1.15
CA VAL A 22 8.11 0.17 -0.82
C VAL A 22 7.99 1.31 -1.83
N ARG A 23 7.92 2.54 -1.33
CA ARG A 23 7.91 3.74 -2.17
C ARG A 23 9.34 4.07 -2.59
N GLN A 24 9.57 4.17 -3.89
CA GLN A 24 10.83 4.60 -4.50
C GLN A 24 10.64 5.92 -5.25
N TYR A 25 11.65 6.78 -5.20
CA TYR A 25 11.74 7.99 -5.99
C TYR A 25 12.87 7.82 -7.02
N ILE A 26 12.56 8.06 -8.29
CA ILE A 26 13.54 8.03 -9.39
C ILE A 26 13.39 9.34 -10.16
N GLY A 27 14.24 10.32 -9.84
CA GLY A 27 14.02 11.71 -10.26
C GLY A 27 12.66 12.21 -9.75
N ALA A 28 11.83 12.74 -10.65
CA ALA A 28 10.48 13.19 -10.33
C ALA A 28 9.45 12.05 -10.22
N ARG A 29 9.81 10.81 -10.56
CA ARG A 29 8.87 9.66 -10.53
C ARG A 29 8.73 9.09 -9.12
N ARG A 30 7.49 8.83 -8.71
CA ARG A 30 7.12 8.08 -7.51
C ARG A 30 6.54 6.74 -7.92
N VAL A 31 7.20 5.66 -7.52
CA VAL A 31 6.76 4.29 -7.86
C VAL A 31 6.70 3.45 -6.60
N TYR A 32 5.61 2.73 -6.40
CA TYR A 32 5.47 1.68 -5.41
C TYR A 32 5.86 0.34 -6.05
N LYS A 33 6.89 -0.29 -5.51
CA LYS A 33 7.32 -1.64 -5.91
C LYS A 33 7.09 -2.60 -4.77
N SER A 34 6.67 -3.82 -5.09
CA SER A 34 6.57 -4.91 -4.11
C SER A 34 7.96 -5.46 -3.80
N ARG A 35 8.23 -5.73 -2.53
CA ARG A 35 9.43 -6.43 -2.05
C ARG A 35 9.01 -7.56 -1.13
N ALA A 36 9.66 -8.71 -1.25
CA ALA A 36 9.50 -9.80 -0.29
C ALA A 36 10.08 -9.43 1.08
N ILE A 37 9.38 -9.83 2.14
CA ILE A 37 9.81 -9.62 3.53
C ILE A 37 9.84 -10.96 4.26
N ILE A 38 10.46 -10.98 5.44
CA ILE A 38 10.31 -12.10 6.36
C ILE A 38 8.83 -12.20 6.74
N PRO A 39 8.20 -13.38 6.61
CA PRO A 39 6.81 -13.57 6.99
C PRO A 39 6.53 -13.04 8.39
N THR A 40 5.61 -12.09 8.49
CA THR A 40 5.30 -11.41 9.76
C THR A 40 3.81 -11.31 9.91
N GLU A 41 3.30 -11.58 11.11
CA GLU A 41 1.88 -11.51 11.40
C GLU A 41 1.43 -10.09 11.78
N GLY A 42 0.26 -9.70 11.31
CA GLY A 42 -0.35 -8.42 11.67
C GLY A 42 -1.87 -8.46 11.50
N TRP A 43 -2.50 -7.29 11.68
CA TRP A 43 -3.93 -7.13 11.57
C TRP A 43 -4.28 -6.21 10.41
N VAL A 44 -5.29 -6.59 9.63
CA VAL A 44 -5.84 -5.73 8.58
C VAL A 44 -6.55 -4.55 9.23
N VAL A 45 -6.11 -3.33 8.92
CA VAL A 45 -6.69 -2.09 9.47
C VAL A 45 -7.28 -1.18 8.41
N GLY A 46 -7.30 -1.61 7.14
CA GLY A 46 -7.92 -0.84 6.08
C GLY A 46 -7.51 -1.28 4.69
N PHE A 47 -8.07 -0.58 3.71
CA PHE A 47 -7.77 -0.74 2.29
C PHE A 47 -7.52 0.62 1.68
N ARG A 48 -6.56 0.72 0.76
CA ARG A 48 -6.22 1.99 0.13
C ARG A 48 -5.87 1.77 -1.34
N THR A 49 -6.19 2.77 -2.17
CA THR A 49 -5.62 2.90 -3.51
C THR A 49 -4.42 3.82 -3.42
N ILE A 50 -3.26 3.33 -3.84
CA ILE A 50 -2.02 4.11 -3.96
C ILE A 50 -1.72 4.36 -5.43
N TRP A 51 -0.95 5.42 -5.69
CA TRP A 51 -0.73 5.90 -7.05
C TRP A 51 0.74 5.98 -7.40
N ASN A 52 1.10 5.37 -8.52
CA ASN A 52 2.35 5.61 -9.24
C ASN A 52 2.17 6.78 -10.20
N GLY A 53 3.26 7.51 -10.44
CA GLY A 53 3.22 8.71 -11.24
C GLY A 53 4.49 9.53 -11.11
N TYR A 54 4.38 10.83 -11.39
CA TYR A 54 5.50 11.75 -11.29
C TYR A 54 5.04 13.11 -10.77
N MET A 55 5.96 13.82 -10.14
CA MET A 55 5.77 15.23 -9.82
C MET A 55 6.03 16.04 -11.08
N THR A 56 5.11 16.93 -11.48
CA THR A 56 5.42 17.96 -12.46
C THR A 56 6.30 18.97 -11.75
N CYS A 57 7.61 18.93 -12.00
CA CYS A 57 8.50 20.03 -11.66
C CYS A 57 8.80 20.76 -12.96
N ASP A 58 7.86 21.58 -13.42
CA ASP A 58 8.18 22.54 -14.47
C ASP A 58 9.03 23.64 -13.81
N MET A 59 10.34 23.58 -14.09
CA MET A 59 11.14 24.79 -14.09
C MET A 59 10.57 25.62 -15.25
N GLY A 60 9.80 26.67 -14.95
CA GLY A 60 9.32 27.57 -16.00
C GLY A 60 10.50 28.06 -16.85
N GLU A 61 10.22 28.44 -18.09
CA GLU A 61 11.20 28.84 -19.12
C GLU A 61 12.20 29.95 -18.65
N TYR A 62 11.91 30.62 -17.53
CA TYR A 62 12.72 31.66 -16.91
C TYR A 62 13.22 31.34 -15.49
N GLY A 63 13.24 30.08 -15.07
CA GLY A 63 13.75 29.66 -13.75
C GLY A 63 12.84 30.05 -12.57
N GLN A 64 11.62 30.51 -12.83
CA GLN A 64 10.59 30.64 -11.81
C GLN A 64 9.89 29.29 -11.63
N ARG A 65 9.86 28.82 -10.38
CA ARG A 65 9.14 27.62 -9.98
C ARG A 65 7.65 27.92 -10.16
N ASP A 66 7.02 27.37 -11.18
CA ASP A 66 5.59 27.53 -11.34
C ASP A 66 4.92 26.86 -10.13
N SER A 67 4.00 27.56 -9.47
CA SER A 67 3.39 27.13 -8.20
C SER A 67 2.50 25.89 -8.32
N ASN A 68 2.38 25.35 -9.54
CA ASN A 68 1.59 24.18 -9.90
C ASN A 68 2.41 22.86 -9.80
N ASP A 69 3.25 22.73 -8.77
CA ASP A 69 3.85 21.44 -8.43
C ASP A 69 2.72 20.47 -7.99
N TYR A 70 2.20 19.64 -8.90
CA TYR A 70 1.20 18.61 -8.58
C TYR A 70 1.66 17.20 -8.99
N PHE A 71 1.11 16.19 -8.31
CA PHE A 71 1.41 14.80 -8.62
C PHE A 71 0.49 14.30 -9.73
N VAL A 72 1.07 13.95 -10.88
CA VAL A 72 0.34 13.35 -12.00
C VAL A 72 0.17 11.86 -11.73
N HIS A 73 -1.07 11.44 -11.47
CA HIS A 73 -1.46 10.04 -11.32
C HIS A 73 -1.38 9.31 -12.66
N GLN A 74 -0.57 8.26 -12.75
CA GLN A 74 -0.48 7.41 -13.95
C GLN A 74 -1.12 6.04 -13.76
N GLN A 75 -0.91 5.42 -12.59
CA GLN A 75 -1.40 4.08 -12.32
C GLN A 75 -1.87 3.95 -10.87
N ALA A 76 -3.12 3.51 -10.70
CA ALA A 76 -3.66 3.10 -9.41
C ALA A 76 -3.28 1.65 -9.11
N VAL A 77 -2.94 1.40 -7.85
CA VAL A 77 -2.70 0.07 -7.31
C VAL A 77 -3.44 -0.06 -5.99
N GLN A 78 -4.18 -1.16 -5.81
CA GLN A 78 -4.87 -1.42 -4.54
C GLN A 78 -3.94 -2.11 -3.56
N CYS A 79 -4.06 -1.74 -2.28
CA CYS A 79 -3.32 -2.38 -1.20
C CYS A 79 -4.19 -2.59 0.03
N VAL A 80 -3.84 -3.61 0.81
CA VAL A 80 -4.31 -3.81 2.18
C VAL A 80 -3.39 -3.03 3.12
N MET A 81 -3.97 -2.38 4.11
CA MET A 81 -3.22 -1.73 5.19
C MET A 81 -3.11 -2.71 6.34
N VAL A 82 -1.89 -3.09 6.73
CA VAL A 82 -1.65 -4.04 7.82
C VAL A 82 -0.84 -3.38 8.93
N ALA A 83 -1.35 -3.43 10.16
CA ALA A 83 -0.64 -2.99 11.35
C ALA A 83 0.05 -4.19 12.01
N PHE A 84 1.33 -4.03 12.34
CA PHE A 84 2.12 -5.04 13.08
C PHE A 84 2.25 -4.70 14.57
N SER A 85 2.00 -3.43 14.91
CA SER A 85 2.07 -2.90 16.26
C SER A 85 1.15 -1.67 16.34
N PRO A 86 0.45 -1.44 17.47
CA PRO A 86 -0.37 -0.24 17.65
C PRO A 86 0.44 1.06 17.63
N TYR A 87 1.75 0.99 17.84
CA TYR A 87 2.65 2.15 17.86
C TYR A 87 3.29 2.45 16.50
N GLN A 88 2.99 1.65 15.47
CA GLN A 88 3.57 1.80 14.14
C GLN A 88 2.49 2.09 13.10
N ASN A 89 2.82 2.93 12.14
CA ASN A 89 1.96 3.15 10.98
C ASN A 89 1.75 1.84 10.21
N ALA A 90 0.51 1.62 9.79
CA ALA A 90 0.17 0.47 8.97
C ALA A 90 0.95 0.47 7.65
N ARG A 91 1.44 -0.70 7.27
CA ARG A 91 2.19 -0.90 6.03
C ARG A 91 1.24 -1.17 4.87
N LYS A 92 1.67 -0.78 3.68
CA LYS A 92 0.91 -0.95 2.43
C LYS A 92 1.30 -2.30 1.85
N ILE A 93 0.37 -3.24 1.83
CA ILE A 93 0.61 -4.61 1.45
C ILE A 93 -0.11 -4.90 0.12
N PRO A 94 0.57 -5.44 -0.91
CA PRO A 94 -0.10 -5.85 -2.14
C PRO A 94 -1.11 -6.97 -1.85
N LEU A 95 -2.17 -7.08 -2.66
CA LEU A 95 -3.25 -8.05 -2.41
C LEU A 95 -2.77 -9.51 -2.44
N ASP A 96 -1.69 -9.81 -3.16
CA ASP A 96 -1.02 -11.12 -3.23
C ASP A 96 0.10 -11.27 -2.17
N GLY A 97 0.29 -10.27 -1.31
CA GLY A 97 1.31 -10.24 -0.26
C GLY A 97 0.84 -10.72 1.10
N ILE A 98 -0.39 -11.23 1.19
CA ILE A 98 -1.00 -11.75 2.42
C ILE A 98 -1.40 -13.20 2.26
N THR A 99 -1.14 -14.00 3.29
CA THR A 99 -1.83 -15.26 3.52
C THR A 99 -2.77 -15.08 4.69
N TRP A 100 -4.03 -15.44 4.49
CA TRP A 100 -5.02 -15.44 5.55
C TRP A 100 -4.63 -16.54 6.52
N ALA A 101 -4.60 -16.24 7.82
CA ALA A 101 -4.56 -17.30 8.80
C ALA A 101 -5.75 -18.21 8.49
N GLN A 102 -5.49 -19.48 8.16
CA GLN A 102 -6.56 -20.47 8.05
C GLN A 102 -7.35 -20.36 9.34
N GLU A 103 -8.68 -20.34 9.24
CA GLU A 103 -9.51 -20.62 10.40
C GLU A 103 -8.94 -21.92 10.98
N MET A 104 -8.31 -21.82 12.15
CA MET A 104 -8.07 -23.02 12.93
C MET A 104 -9.48 -23.54 13.16
N THR A 105 -9.87 -24.55 12.38
CA THR A 105 -11.01 -25.39 12.70
C THR A 105 -10.67 -25.91 14.07
N ASP A 106 -11.23 -25.26 15.09
CA ASP A 106 -11.20 -25.74 16.45
C ASP A 106 -11.67 -27.18 16.38
N GLY A 107 -10.75 -28.11 16.62
CA GLY A 107 -11.06 -29.51 16.73
C GLY A 107 -12.11 -29.69 17.80
N LYS A 108 -13.32 -30.05 17.38
CA LYS A 108 -14.32 -30.76 18.17
C LYS A 108 -14.97 -31.81 17.29
#